data_AF-A0A2E7QN20-F1
#
_entry.id   AF-A0A2E7QN20-F1
#
_cell.length_a   1.000
_cell.length_b   1.000
_cell.length_c   1.000
_cell.angle_alpha   90.00
_cell.angle_beta   90.00
_cell.angle_gamma   90.00
#
_symmetry.space_group_name_H-M   'P 1'
#
loop_
_entity.id
_entity.type
_entity.pdbx_description
1 polymer ?
#
loop_
_entity_poly.entity_id
_entity_poly.type
_entity_poly.pdbx_seq_one_letter_code
_entity_poly.pdbx_strand_id
1 'polypeptide(L)'
;MGMCRMLPIHTVLDNSFSKEFSITGACLTFELRQSFVLRMSFVSWQYGFLLAAAFVLYWSVPGPWRIRLLLAASYIFYAAWDIRFISLLLASTSTYYFCGLAIANKPRPLREVFTYTCLPGIWLVLCLLLKKPVPVSGLVWAFALPVIMLVSHVLIQRMTERDSRCKAFLWLALGVNLGLLGFFKYFNFFAESGAALLNQLGLETDWTLLNIVLPVGISFYTFQAISYVVDIQKNKVQPTSDFTTFATYLAFFPQLVAGPIERSTGLLPQLLKPPCWIIDHLYSGARLLLIGFFKKIFVADNCAILANHVFSTPSAELNTAWALLGVSAFAFQIYGDFSGYSDIARGSARLLGIELTINFRLPYLALNPSEFWRRWHITLSTWFRDYVYIPLGGNKGTAWKTCRNLTLAMLLAGLWHGASWNFVLWGAYHALLLGIFHHSLLWQQTTTATWPRKVAAWLLMFALTLLGWAIFRAESFPQLFDWLQALSQWHNPDALDWRKPSRWLWLHIVPLLLFQAVTFNQDDESSLSHLHWATRGIILLLLFILTVTSMVSDKEFIYFRF
;
A
#
# COMPACT_ATOMS: atom_id res chain seq x y z
N MET A 1 -53.84 -20.59 -20.76
CA MET A 1 -53.71 -19.52 -19.75
C MET A 1 -53.09 -20.12 -18.51
N GLY A 2 -51.88 -19.70 -18.14
CA GLY A 2 -51.16 -20.23 -16.99
C GLY A 2 -49.76 -19.60 -16.92
N MET A 3 -49.68 -18.41 -16.34
CA MET A 3 -48.43 -17.66 -16.14
C MET A 3 -47.60 -18.31 -15.03
N CYS A 4 -46.35 -18.63 -15.37
CA CYS A 4 -45.28 -18.99 -14.46
C CYS A 4 -44.78 -17.71 -13.75
N ARG A 5 -44.90 -17.62 -12.42
CA ARG A 5 -44.26 -16.57 -11.60
C ARG A 5 -42.97 -17.10 -11.00
N MET A 6 -41.85 -16.47 -11.34
CA MET A 6 -40.58 -16.58 -10.63
C MET A 6 -40.70 -15.93 -9.25
N LEU A 7 -40.30 -16.64 -8.20
CA LEU A 7 -40.12 -16.11 -6.84
C LEU A 7 -38.65 -15.70 -6.63
N PRO A 8 -38.36 -14.52 -6.06
CA PRO A 8 -37.00 -14.10 -5.74
C PRO A 8 -36.51 -14.69 -4.40
N ILE A 9 -35.24 -15.08 -4.36
CA ILE A 9 -34.51 -15.56 -3.18
C ILE A 9 -34.09 -14.33 -2.36
N HIS A 10 -34.99 -13.81 -1.53
CA HIS A 10 -34.69 -12.83 -0.49
C HIS A 10 -35.63 -13.08 0.69
N THR A 11 -35.38 -14.11 1.49
CA THR A 11 -36.03 -14.30 2.81
C THR A 11 -35.29 -15.39 3.60
N VAL A 12 -34.15 -15.07 4.21
CA VAL A 12 -33.59 -15.82 5.36
C VAL A 12 -32.90 -14.90 6.40
N LEU A 13 -32.88 -13.57 6.27
CA LEU A 13 -32.11 -12.70 7.19
C LEU A 13 -32.88 -11.45 7.68
N ASP A 14 -34.15 -11.60 8.03
CA ASP A 14 -34.90 -10.55 8.72
C ASP A 14 -35.72 -11.20 9.83
N ASN A 15 -35.22 -11.16 11.08
CA ASN A 15 -36.01 -11.09 12.33
C ASN A 15 -35.15 -11.24 13.60
N SER A 16 -34.08 -10.44 13.76
CA SER A 16 -33.42 -10.30 15.07
C SER A 16 -32.82 -8.91 15.37
N PHE A 17 -33.07 -7.90 14.54
CA PHE A 17 -32.46 -6.56 14.67
C PHE A 17 -33.47 -5.46 15.04
N SER A 18 -34.35 -5.70 16.02
CA SER A 18 -35.22 -4.64 16.52
C SER A 18 -35.51 -4.77 18.01
N LYS A 19 -34.52 -4.44 18.84
CA LYS A 19 -34.70 -3.86 20.19
C LYS A 19 -33.33 -3.45 20.72
N GLU A 20 -33.29 -2.27 21.35
CA GLU A 20 -32.14 -1.62 21.99
C GLU A 20 -31.19 -0.85 21.08
N PHE A 21 -31.54 0.41 20.75
CA PHE A 21 -30.56 1.50 20.70
C PHE A 21 -31.28 2.84 20.92
N SER A 22 -31.37 3.24 22.19
CA SER A 22 -31.78 4.58 22.60
C SER A 22 -30.73 5.09 23.56
N ILE A 23 -29.65 5.70 23.04
CA ILE A 23 -28.77 6.67 23.72
C ILE A 23 -28.00 7.44 22.62
N THR A 24 -28.06 8.78 22.68
CA THR A 24 -27.25 9.82 21.99
C THR A 24 -27.47 10.14 20.50
N GLY A 25 -28.52 10.91 20.20
CA GLY A 25 -28.73 11.58 18.91
C GLY A 25 -27.67 12.64 18.52
N ALA A 26 -26.81 13.10 19.43
CA ALA A 26 -25.74 14.05 19.13
C ALA A 26 -24.47 13.39 18.56
N CYS A 27 -24.18 12.14 18.94
CA CYS A 27 -23.05 11.37 18.41
C CYS A 27 -23.34 10.93 16.96
N LEU A 28 -24.57 10.47 16.71
CA LEU A 28 -25.04 10.08 15.38
C LEU A 28 -24.97 11.25 14.38
N THR A 29 -25.30 12.48 14.79
CA THR A 29 -25.20 13.63 13.88
C THR A 29 -23.77 14.02 13.53
N PHE A 30 -22.78 13.69 14.37
CA PHE A 30 -21.36 13.94 14.07
C PHE A 30 -20.80 12.88 13.11
N GLU A 31 -21.13 11.61 13.33
CA GLU A 31 -20.77 10.51 12.40
C GLU A 31 -21.50 10.64 11.06
N LEU A 32 -22.79 10.99 11.05
CA LEU A 32 -23.54 11.23 9.81
C LEU A 32 -23.05 12.47 9.06
N ARG A 33 -22.50 13.49 9.74
CA ARG A 33 -21.88 14.65 9.05
C ARG A 33 -20.47 14.35 8.54
N GLN A 34 -19.76 13.38 9.12
CA GLN A 34 -18.52 12.83 8.56
C GLN A 34 -18.78 11.86 7.40
N SER A 35 -19.94 11.21 7.33
CA SER A 35 -20.30 10.30 6.25
C SER A 35 -20.42 10.97 4.86
N PHE A 36 -20.53 12.30 4.80
CA PHE A 36 -20.53 13.09 3.56
C PHE A 36 -19.17 13.73 3.20
N VAL A 37 -18.10 13.42 3.95
CA VAL A 37 -16.75 13.81 3.53
C VAL A 37 -16.35 12.88 2.38
N LEU A 38 -16.30 13.46 1.18
CA LEU A 38 -15.91 12.87 -0.10
C LEU A 38 -14.56 12.13 -0.02
N ARG A 39 -14.52 10.92 0.54
CA ARG A 39 -13.32 10.07 0.44
C ARG A 39 -13.13 9.69 -1.03
N MET A 40 -12.13 10.28 -1.66
CA MET A 40 -11.80 9.99 -3.06
C MET A 40 -10.97 8.71 -3.15
N SER A 41 -11.64 7.58 -3.35
CA SER A 41 -10.98 6.31 -3.71
C SER A 41 -10.82 6.20 -5.22
N PHE A 42 -9.90 5.36 -5.71
CA PHE A 42 -9.68 5.18 -7.15
C PHE A 42 -10.88 4.58 -7.91
N VAL A 43 -11.79 3.90 -7.22
CA VAL A 43 -13.03 3.37 -7.81
C VAL A 43 -14.17 4.39 -7.77
N SER A 44 -14.00 5.49 -7.05
CA SER A 44 -15.03 6.53 -6.89
C SER A 44 -15.18 7.41 -8.13
N TRP A 45 -16.40 7.88 -8.37
CA TRP A 45 -16.70 8.82 -9.45
C TRP A 45 -15.92 10.13 -9.31
N GLN A 46 -15.70 10.59 -8.07
CA GLN A 46 -14.93 11.79 -7.76
C GLN A 46 -13.49 11.68 -8.29
N TYR A 47 -12.85 10.53 -8.12
CA TYR A 47 -11.52 10.29 -8.68
C TYR A 47 -11.55 10.27 -10.21
N GLY A 48 -12.57 9.64 -10.82
CA GLY A 48 -12.77 9.67 -12.27
C GLY A 48 -12.86 11.10 -12.82
N PHE A 49 -13.63 11.97 -12.17
CA PHE A 49 -13.72 13.40 -12.54
C PHE A 49 -12.40 14.14 -12.34
N LEU A 50 -11.71 13.92 -11.22
CA LEU A 50 -10.39 14.53 -10.98
C LEU A 50 -9.39 14.12 -12.06
N LEU A 51 -9.34 12.83 -12.40
CA LEU A 51 -8.42 12.30 -13.41
C LEU A 51 -8.75 12.86 -14.81
N ALA A 52 -10.02 12.90 -15.19
CA ALA A 52 -10.45 13.47 -16.46
C ALA A 52 -10.11 14.97 -16.55
N ALA A 53 -10.39 15.74 -15.49
CA ALA A 53 -10.03 17.15 -15.42
C ALA A 53 -8.52 17.36 -15.46
N ALA A 54 -7.76 16.58 -14.67
CA ALA A 54 -6.30 16.64 -14.66
C ALA A 54 -5.73 16.31 -16.04
N PHE A 55 -6.25 15.28 -16.71
CA PHE A 55 -5.85 14.91 -18.07
C PHE A 55 -6.09 16.05 -19.06
N VAL A 56 -7.32 16.55 -19.16
CA VAL A 56 -7.67 17.63 -20.11
C VAL A 56 -6.82 18.87 -19.85
N LEU A 57 -6.72 19.32 -18.60
CA LEU A 57 -5.98 20.52 -18.27
C LEU A 57 -4.47 20.34 -18.44
N TYR A 58 -3.90 19.21 -18.04
CA TYR A 58 -2.46 18.94 -18.16
C TYR A 58 -1.97 19.00 -19.61
N TRP A 59 -2.76 18.49 -20.55
CA TRP A 59 -2.44 18.54 -21.98
C TRP A 59 -2.82 19.86 -22.64
N SER A 60 -3.68 20.67 -22.03
CA SER A 60 -4.10 21.99 -22.55
C SER A 60 -3.22 23.16 -22.08
N VAL A 61 -2.50 23.03 -20.95
CA VAL A 61 -1.69 24.13 -20.38
C VAL A 61 -0.21 24.09 -20.83
N PRO A 62 0.46 25.25 -20.93
CA PRO A 62 1.87 25.31 -21.28
C PRO A 62 2.77 24.77 -20.16
N GLY A 63 3.98 24.32 -20.54
CA GLY A 63 4.90 23.51 -19.72
C GLY A 63 5.02 23.91 -18.24
N PRO A 64 5.32 25.17 -17.88
CA PRO A 64 5.52 25.58 -16.49
C PRO A 64 4.31 25.37 -15.57
N TRP A 65 3.09 25.38 -16.14
CA TRP A 65 1.85 25.21 -15.38
C TRP A 65 1.47 23.75 -15.15
N ARG A 66 2.03 22.82 -15.93
CA ARG A 66 1.74 21.38 -15.82
C ARG A 66 2.10 20.84 -14.43
N ILE A 67 3.28 21.15 -13.93
CA ILE A 67 3.73 20.69 -12.61
C ILE A 67 2.89 21.29 -11.48
N ARG A 68 2.56 22.58 -11.57
CA ARG A 68 1.66 23.24 -10.59
C ARG A 68 0.28 22.62 -10.59
N LEU A 69 -0.23 22.25 -11.76
CA LEU A 69 -1.50 21.56 -11.90
C LEU A 69 -1.47 20.16 -11.28
N LEU A 70 -0.42 19.38 -11.55
CA LEU A 70 -0.24 18.08 -10.92
C LEU A 70 -0.14 18.19 -9.40
N LEU A 71 0.57 19.20 -8.90
CA LEU A 71 0.65 19.48 -7.47
C LEU A 71 -0.72 19.81 -6.88
N ALA A 72 -1.48 20.69 -7.53
CA ALA A 72 -2.82 21.07 -7.09
C ALA A 72 -3.76 19.85 -7.05
N ALA A 73 -3.80 19.06 -8.13
CA ALA A 73 -4.58 17.83 -8.20
C ALA A 73 -4.19 16.83 -7.09
N SER A 74 -2.88 16.76 -6.78
CA SER A 74 -2.35 15.92 -5.71
C SER A 74 -2.78 16.34 -4.32
N TYR A 75 -2.74 17.64 -4.02
CA TYR A 75 -3.22 18.13 -2.73
C TYR A 75 -4.73 18.06 -2.60
N ILE A 76 -5.50 18.23 -3.70
CA ILE A 76 -6.95 18.01 -3.72
C ILE A 76 -7.26 16.55 -3.41
N PHE A 77 -6.62 15.61 -4.10
CA PHE A 77 -6.79 14.18 -3.87
C PHE A 77 -6.46 13.80 -2.42
N TYR A 78 -5.37 14.32 -1.88
CA TYR A 78 -4.95 14.04 -0.51
C TYR A 78 -5.88 14.68 0.54
N ALA A 79 -6.31 15.92 0.32
CA ALA A 79 -7.23 16.64 1.21
C ALA A 79 -8.60 15.96 1.34
N ALA A 80 -9.01 15.21 0.31
CA ALA A 80 -10.26 14.48 0.29
C ALA A 80 -10.34 13.38 1.36
N TRP A 81 -9.18 12.87 1.81
CA TRP A 81 -9.11 11.92 2.93
C TRP A 81 -9.17 12.65 4.27
N ASP A 82 -8.26 13.60 4.48
CA ASP A 82 -8.32 14.53 5.61
C ASP A 82 -7.45 15.76 5.30
N ILE A 83 -8.10 16.92 5.27
CA ILE A 83 -7.45 18.19 4.99
C ILE A 83 -6.32 18.52 5.97
N ARG A 84 -6.37 18.05 7.21
CA ARG A 84 -5.38 18.34 8.26
C ARG A 84 -4.04 17.67 7.96
N PHE A 85 -4.06 16.50 7.31
CA PHE A 85 -2.84 15.74 7.03
C PHE A 85 -1.96 16.36 5.94
N ILE A 86 -2.45 17.35 5.18
CA ILE A 86 -1.61 18.17 4.29
C ILE A 86 -0.44 18.78 5.08
N SER A 87 -0.64 19.14 6.35
CA SER A 87 0.44 19.63 7.22
C SER A 87 1.60 18.64 7.31
N LEU A 88 1.32 17.34 7.44
CA LEU A 88 2.34 16.30 7.53
C LEU A 88 3.07 16.10 6.19
N LEU A 89 2.32 16.15 5.08
CA LEU A 89 2.91 16.06 3.75
C LEU A 89 3.82 17.26 3.47
N LEU A 90 3.41 18.47 3.84
CA LEU A 90 4.24 19.68 3.75
C LEU A 90 5.48 19.62 4.66
N ALA A 91 5.34 19.05 5.86
CA ALA A 91 6.45 18.86 6.79
C ALA A 91 7.50 17.93 6.17
N SER A 92 7.07 16.77 5.68
CA SER A 92 7.97 15.82 4.99
C SER A 92 8.59 16.46 3.74
N THR A 93 7.78 17.13 2.91
CA THR A 93 8.24 17.81 1.68
C THR A 93 9.33 18.84 1.98
N SER A 94 9.10 19.75 2.93
CA SER A 94 10.06 20.79 3.26
C SER A 94 11.35 20.23 3.87
N THR A 95 11.26 19.29 4.81
CA THR A 95 12.44 18.65 5.41
C THR A 95 13.31 17.96 4.36
N TYR A 96 12.74 17.11 3.51
CA TYR A 96 13.53 16.35 2.54
C TYR A 96 14.06 17.20 1.38
N TYR A 97 13.33 18.23 0.98
CA TYR A 97 13.80 19.18 -0.02
C TYR A 97 15.12 19.85 0.44
N PHE A 98 15.12 20.42 1.65
CA PHE A 98 16.31 21.11 2.17
C PHE A 98 17.43 20.15 2.54
N CYS A 99 17.13 19.02 3.18
CA CYS A 99 18.15 18.03 3.50
C CYS A 99 18.79 17.47 2.24
N GLY A 100 18.02 17.15 1.20
CA GLY A 100 18.55 16.67 -0.08
C GLY A 100 19.48 17.68 -0.76
N LEU A 101 19.10 18.96 -0.79
CA LEU A 101 19.95 20.03 -1.30
C LEU A 101 21.23 20.23 -0.46
N ALA A 102 21.12 20.17 0.86
CA ALA A 102 22.26 20.33 1.75
C ALA A 102 23.25 19.15 1.68
N ILE A 103 22.74 17.91 1.55
CA ILE A 103 23.56 16.70 1.29
C ILE A 103 24.36 16.85 -0.01
N ALA A 104 23.74 17.40 -1.06
CA ALA A 104 24.42 17.69 -2.32
C ALA A 104 25.33 18.93 -2.28
N ASN A 105 25.57 19.50 -1.10
CA ASN A 105 26.37 20.71 -0.89
C ASN A 105 25.82 21.95 -1.62
N LYS A 106 24.49 22.07 -1.71
CA LYS A 106 23.76 23.22 -2.26
C LYS A 106 22.76 23.79 -1.24
N PRO A 107 23.19 24.16 -0.02
CA PRO A 107 22.26 24.64 1.00
C PRO A 107 21.54 25.91 0.57
N ARG A 108 20.27 26.00 0.96
CA ARG A 108 19.42 27.18 0.70
C ARG A 108 19.57 28.22 1.81
N PRO A 109 19.34 29.50 1.53
CA PRO A 109 19.42 30.55 2.54
C PRO A 109 18.39 30.33 3.66
N LEU A 110 18.73 30.76 4.89
CA LEU A 110 17.88 30.57 6.07
C LEU A 110 16.46 31.12 5.91
N ARG A 111 16.29 32.24 5.17
CA ARG A 111 14.97 32.80 4.87
C ARG A 111 14.07 31.80 4.15
N GLU A 112 14.62 31.06 3.18
CA GLU A 112 13.85 30.04 2.48
C GLU A 112 13.56 28.85 3.38
N VAL A 113 14.56 28.36 4.11
CA VAL A 113 14.37 27.26 5.07
C VAL A 113 13.23 27.58 6.03
N PHE A 114 13.23 28.77 6.63
CA PHE A 114 12.16 29.24 7.51
C PHE A 114 10.80 29.32 6.79
N THR A 115 10.75 29.99 5.63
CA THR A 115 9.49 30.24 4.91
C THR A 115 8.76 28.93 4.57
N TYR A 116 9.48 27.95 4.01
CA TYR A 116 8.86 26.68 3.58
C TYR A 116 8.57 25.74 4.75
N THR A 117 9.38 25.75 5.82
CA THR A 117 9.13 24.91 7.01
C THR A 117 8.00 25.46 7.89
N CYS A 118 7.59 26.72 7.70
CA CYS A 118 6.38 27.29 8.32
C CYS A 118 5.08 26.88 7.63
N LEU A 119 5.12 26.36 6.39
CA LEU A 119 3.91 25.97 5.64
C LEU A 119 3.00 24.97 6.38
N PRO A 120 3.52 23.93 7.07
CA PRO A 120 2.70 23.04 7.90
C PRO A 120 1.89 23.79 8.97
N GLY A 121 2.54 24.68 9.73
CA GLY A 121 1.89 25.48 10.77
C GLY A 121 0.86 26.44 10.21
N ILE A 122 1.20 27.13 9.12
CA ILE A 122 0.28 28.02 8.40
C ILE A 122 -0.96 27.25 7.92
N TRP A 123 -0.77 26.04 7.39
CA TRP A 123 -1.87 25.21 6.93
C TRP A 123 -2.81 24.79 8.07
N LEU A 124 -2.26 24.40 9.23
CA LEU A 124 -3.07 24.06 10.40
C LEU A 124 -3.84 25.28 10.96
N VAL A 125 -3.24 26.47 10.94
CA VAL A 125 -3.95 27.71 11.28
C VAL A 125 -5.09 27.96 10.29
N LEU A 126 -4.87 27.76 9.00
CA LEU A 126 -5.92 27.82 7.97
C LEU A 126 -7.05 26.81 8.27
N CYS A 127 -6.71 25.59 8.69
CA CYS A 127 -7.71 24.60 9.12
C CYS A 127 -8.52 25.09 10.32
N LEU A 128 -7.90 25.73 11.32
CA LEU A 128 -8.60 26.33 12.45
C LEU A 128 -9.55 27.45 12.01
N LEU A 129 -9.11 28.32 11.09
CA LEU A 129 -9.94 29.38 10.50
C LEU A 129 -11.14 28.80 9.74
N LEU A 130 -10.97 27.66 9.10
CA LEU A 130 -12.03 26.88 8.44
C LEU A 130 -12.86 26.03 9.42
N LYS A 131 -12.73 26.24 10.74
CA LYS A 131 -13.43 25.53 11.81
C LYS A 131 -13.23 24.01 11.77
N LYS A 132 -12.08 23.53 11.28
CA LYS A 132 -11.70 22.11 11.34
C LYS A 132 -11.02 21.81 12.67
N PRO A 133 -11.35 20.68 13.33
CA PRO A 133 -10.76 20.34 14.62
C PRO A 133 -9.28 19.94 14.44
N VAL A 134 -8.37 20.79 14.90
CA VAL A 134 -6.93 20.53 14.88
C VAL A 134 -6.45 20.21 16.30
N PRO A 135 -5.77 19.07 16.51
CA PRO A 135 -5.23 18.75 17.83
C PRO A 135 -4.10 19.71 18.21
N VAL A 136 -4.05 20.12 19.48
CA VAL A 136 -3.00 21.02 20.01
C VAL A 136 -1.61 20.45 19.77
N SER A 137 -1.44 19.13 19.95
CA SER A 137 -0.18 18.44 19.64
C SER A 137 0.26 18.63 18.18
N GLY A 138 -0.69 18.63 17.24
CA GLY A 138 -0.41 18.91 15.83
C GLY A 138 0.13 20.32 15.59
N LEU A 139 -0.45 21.32 16.25
CA LEU A 139 0.04 22.71 16.19
C LEU A 139 1.44 22.83 16.78
N VAL A 140 1.66 22.27 17.97
CA VAL A 140 2.97 22.30 18.65
C VAL A 140 4.07 21.76 17.75
N TRP A 141 3.87 20.57 17.16
CA TRP A 141 4.86 19.99 16.26
C TRP A 141 5.02 20.74 14.95
N ALA A 142 3.94 21.28 14.37
CA ALA A 142 4.00 22.06 13.15
C ALA A 142 4.76 23.39 13.33
N PHE A 143 4.67 24.02 14.50
CA PHE A 143 5.44 25.24 14.83
C PHE A 143 6.84 24.94 15.38
N ALA A 144 7.08 23.75 15.95
CA ALA A 144 8.41 23.31 16.34
C ALA A 144 9.30 23.01 15.11
N LEU A 145 8.71 22.52 14.01
CA LEU A 145 9.46 22.13 12.81
C LEU A 145 10.36 23.24 12.24
N PRO A 146 9.90 24.49 12.01
CA PRO A 146 10.78 25.58 11.56
C PRO A 146 11.98 25.81 12.48
N VAL A 147 11.76 25.76 13.79
CA VAL A 147 12.81 25.96 14.80
C VAL A 147 13.84 24.83 14.71
N ILE A 148 13.37 23.58 14.72
CA ILE A 148 14.23 22.39 14.57
C ILE A 148 15.04 22.50 13.28
N MET A 149 14.40 22.78 12.16
CA MET A 149 15.06 22.85 10.86
C MET A 149 16.07 24.00 10.79
N LEU A 150 15.76 25.17 11.32
CA LEU A 150 16.69 26.31 11.33
C LEU A 150 17.91 26.05 12.22
N VAL A 151 17.67 25.60 13.46
CA VAL A 151 18.75 25.30 14.41
C VAL A 151 19.65 24.21 13.85
N SER A 152 19.07 23.10 13.38
CA SER A 152 19.86 22.03 12.75
C SER A 152 20.59 22.52 11.50
N HIS A 153 19.96 23.34 10.65
CA HIS A 153 20.63 23.87 9.46
C HIS A 153 21.86 24.72 9.83
N VAL A 154 21.75 25.64 10.79
CA VAL A 154 22.87 26.48 11.22
C VAL A 154 23.97 25.64 11.87
N LEU A 155 23.62 24.75 12.81
CA LEU A 155 24.60 23.94 13.53
C LEU A 155 25.35 22.98 12.59
N ILE A 156 24.62 22.31 11.69
CA ILE A 156 25.22 21.34 10.76
C ILE A 156 26.07 22.05 9.70
N GLN A 157 25.70 23.27 9.26
CA GLN A 157 26.52 24.05 8.32
C GLN A 157 27.84 24.53 8.93
N ARG A 158 27.94 24.68 10.26
CA ARG A 158 29.19 25.01 10.94
C ARG A 158 30.20 23.86 10.95
N MET A 159 29.79 22.64 10.62
CA MET A 159 30.69 21.50 10.51
C MET A 159 31.65 21.69 9.34
N THR A 160 32.95 21.60 9.62
CA THR A 160 34.04 21.81 8.65
C THR A 160 34.08 20.69 7.61
N GLU A 161 33.93 19.45 8.05
CA GLU A 161 33.98 18.28 7.19
C GLU A 161 32.70 18.07 6.40
N ARG A 162 32.84 17.99 5.07
CA ARG A 162 31.71 17.75 4.15
C ARG A 162 31.01 16.42 4.42
N ASP A 163 31.76 15.35 4.71
CA ASP A 163 31.18 14.03 4.95
C ASP A 163 30.37 13.99 6.25
N SER A 164 30.90 14.58 7.32
CA SER A 164 30.20 14.72 8.60
C SER A 164 28.94 15.58 8.47
N ARG A 165 29.00 16.68 7.70
CA ARG A 165 27.83 17.50 7.36
C ARG A 165 26.77 16.72 6.58
N CYS A 166 27.19 15.97 5.57
CA CYS A 166 26.33 15.12 4.75
C CYS A 166 25.59 14.07 5.61
N LYS A 167 26.33 13.36 6.47
CA LYS A 167 25.77 12.37 7.41
C LYS A 167 24.79 13.01 8.39
N ALA A 168 25.09 14.20 8.93
CA ALA A 168 24.20 14.88 9.86
C ALA A 168 22.87 15.29 9.21
N PHE A 169 22.88 15.84 7.99
CA PHE A 169 21.64 16.14 7.26
C PHE A 169 20.85 14.87 6.87
N LEU A 170 21.55 13.78 6.55
CA LEU A 170 20.90 12.49 6.32
C LEU A 170 20.19 12.00 7.60
N TRP A 171 20.88 12.00 8.74
CA TRP A 171 20.27 11.59 10.02
C TRP A 171 19.13 12.50 10.46
N LEU A 172 19.22 13.81 10.21
CA LEU A 172 18.11 14.74 10.45
C LEU A 172 16.88 14.35 9.61
N ALA A 173 17.07 14.11 8.31
CA ALA A 173 15.96 13.75 7.41
C ALA A 173 15.31 12.41 7.80
N LEU A 174 16.13 11.41 8.14
CA LEU A 174 15.67 10.11 8.63
C LEU A 174 14.95 10.23 9.98
N GLY A 175 15.54 10.96 10.93
CA GLY A 175 15.00 11.14 12.28
C GLY A 175 13.63 11.81 12.29
N VAL A 176 13.45 12.90 11.53
CA VAL A 176 12.16 13.59 11.43
C VAL A 176 11.08 12.66 10.87
N ASN A 177 11.37 11.90 9.82
CA ASN A 177 10.33 11.11 9.14
C ASN A 177 10.05 9.76 9.77
N LEU A 178 11.08 9.06 10.24
CA LEU A 178 10.88 7.86 11.05
C LEU A 178 10.24 8.23 12.39
N GLY A 179 10.49 9.43 12.93
CA GLY A 179 9.75 9.98 14.07
C GLY A 179 8.26 10.21 13.77
N LEU A 180 7.94 10.86 12.66
CA LEU A 180 6.54 11.05 12.22
C LEU A 180 5.83 9.71 11.97
N LEU A 181 6.45 8.81 11.20
CA LEU A 181 5.91 7.47 10.96
C LEU A 181 5.77 6.69 12.27
N GLY A 182 6.79 6.75 13.13
CA GLY A 182 6.82 6.20 14.49
C GLY A 182 5.62 6.59 15.32
N PHE A 183 5.40 7.90 15.43
CA PHE A 183 4.31 8.49 16.20
C PHE A 183 2.94 8.16 15.62
N PHE A 184 2.73 8.35 14.31
CA PHE A 184 1.40 8.17 13.73
C PHE A 184 1.01 6.71 13.51
N LYS A 185 1.97 5.81 13.30
CA LYS A 185 1.69 4.39 12.98
C LYS A 185 1.84 3.46 14.17
N TYR A 186 2.83 3.67 15.03
CA TYR A 186 3.19 2.68 16.05
C TYR A 186 2.94 3.11 17.49
N PHE A 187 2.59 4.39 17.74
CA PHE A 187 2.37 4.88 19.10
C PHE A 187 1.30 4.08 19.85
N ASN A 188 0.12 3.89 19.27
CA ASN A 188 -0.97 3.11 19.91
C ASN A 188 -0.50 1.69 20.23
N PHE A 189 0.11 1.00 19.26
CA PHE A 189 0.62 -0.37 19.44
C PHE A 189 1.62 -0.50 20.59
N PHE A 190 2.62 0.39 20.66
CA PHE A 190 3.61 0.34 21.73
C PHE A 190 3.03 0.76 23.08
N ALA A 191 2.12 1.73 23.09
CA ALA A 191 1.49 2.19 24.32
C ALA A 191 0.54 1.13 24.91
N GLU A 192 -0.29 0.49 24.08
CA GLU A 192 -1.18 -0.61 24.46
C GLU A 192 -0.37 -1.84 24.92
N SER A 193 0.69 -2.20 24.17
CA SER A 193 1.57 -3.32 24.56
C SER A 193 2.29 -3.04 25.89
N GLY A 194 2.71 -1.80 26.11
CA GLY A 194 3.34 -1.37 27.36
C GLY A 194 2.37 -1.40 28.54
N ALA A 195 1.16 -0.87 28.36
CA ALA A 195 0.10 -0.92 29.37
C ALA A 195 -0.27 -2.37 29.73
N ALA A 196 -0.41 -3.25 28.73
CA ALA A 196 -0.66 -4.67 28.95
C ALA A 196 0.46 -5.35 29.77
N LEU A 197 1.73 -5.03 29.49
CA LEU A 197 2.87 -5.55 30.25
C LEU A 197 2.87 -5.03 31.70
N LEU A 198 2.62 -3.74 31.91
CA LEU A 198 2.59 -3.14 33.25
C LEU A 198 1.43 -3.70 34.10
N ASN A 199 0.26 -3.87 33.49
CA ASN A 199 -0.88 -4.51 34.14
C ASN A 199 -0.58 -5.97 34.52
N GLN A 200 0.14 -6.72 33.68
CA GLN A 200 0.62 -8.07 34.04
C GLN A 200 1.62 -8.08 35.19
N LEU A 201 2.39 -6.99 35.35
CA LEU A 201 3.32 -6.80 36.47
C LEU A 201 2.62 -6.24 37.73
N GLY A 202 1.29 -6.09 37.72
CA GLY A 202 0.50 -5.60 38.85
C GLY A 202 0.51 -4.06 39.02
N LEU A 203 1.02 -3.32 38.03
CA LEU A 203 0.96 -1.86 38.01
C LEU A 203 -0.29 -1.44 37.22
N GLU A 204 -1.36 -1.07 37.92
CA GLU A 204 -2.58 -0.57 37.29
C GLU A 204 -2.30 0.72 36.50
N THR A 205 -2.47 0.64 35.19
CA THR A 205 -2.27 1.79 34.29
C THR A 205 -3.61 2.27 33.75
N ASP A 206 -4.16 3.32 34.35
CA ASP A 206 -5.38 4.01 33.88
C ASP A 206 -5.03 5.21 32.99
N TRP A 207 -4.24 4.98 31.94
CA TRP A 207 -3.83 6.04 31.03
C TRP A 207 -4.84 6.16 29.89
N THR A 208 -5.47 7.32 29.77
CA THR A 208 -6.19 7.67 28.54
C THR A 208 -5.17 7.82 27.41
N LEU A 209 -4.98 6.75 26.64
CA LEU A 209 -4.10 6.75 25.49
C LEU A 209 -4.61 7.72 24.42
N LEU A 210 -3.70 8.50 23.84
CA LEU A 210 -4.01 9.33 22.67
C LEU A 210 -4.39 8.38 21.52
N ASN A 211 -5.66 8.35 21.12
CA ASN A 211 -6.07 7.61 19.93
C ASN A 211 -5.68 8.40 18.68
N ILE A 212 -4.52 8.08 18.10
CA ILE A 212 -3.99 8.77 16.92
C ILE A 212 -4.60 8.16 15.65
N VAL A 213 -5.18 9.02 14.81
CA VAL A 213 -5.66 8.65 13.47
C VAL A 213 -4.47 8.58 12.51
N LEU A 214 -4.31 7.43 11.85
CA LEU A 214 -3.24 7.20 10.87
C LEU A 214 -3.48 8.03 9.59
N PRO A 215 -2.51 8.88 9.18
CA PRO A 215 -2.57 9.58 7.91
C PRO A 215 -2.41 8.61 6.74
N VAL A 216 -3.31 8.71 5.77
CA VAL A 216 -3.27 7.89 4.55
C VAL A 216 -1.96 8.16 3.80
N GLY A 217 -1.32 7.11 3.25
CA GLY A 217 -0.13 7.25 2.42
C GLY A 217 1.18 7.59 3.15
N ILE A 218 1.18 7.85 4.48
CA ILE A 218 2.40 8.20 5.25
C ILE A 218 3.51 7.17 5.07
N SER A 219 3.15 5.90 5.07
CA SER A 219 4.10 4.80 4.88
C SER A 219 4.80 4.86 3.51
N PHE A 220 4.10 5.26 2.44
CA PHE A 220 4.64 5.30 1.08
C PHE A 220 5.51 6.53 0.83
N TYR A 221 4.98 7.72 1.12
CA TYR A 221 5.75 8.94 0.88
C TYR A 221 6.97 9.02 1.81
N THR A 222 6.93 8.45 3.02
CA THR A 222 8.13 8.31 3.87
C THR A 222 9.20 7.47 3.16
N PHE A 223 8.85 6.32 2.58
CA PHE A 223 9.82 5.46 1.88
C PHE A 223 10.41 6.16 0.65
N GLN A 224 9.56 6.80 -0.14
CA GLN A 224 9.98 7.56 -1.33
C GLN A 224 10.91 8.73 -0.99
N ALA A 225 10.68 9.38 0.15
CA ALA A 225 11.49 10.51 0.58
C ALA A 225 12.81 10.07 1.23
N ILE A 226 12.84 8.95 1.97
CA ILE A 226 14.09 8.29 2.40
C ILE A 226 14.93 7.92 1.18
N SER A 227 14.33 7.32 0.16
CA SER A 227 15.03 6.98 -1.09
C SER A 227 15.69 8.19 -1.71
N TYR A 228 15.01 9.35 -1.76
CA TYR A 228 15.57 10.59 -2.33
C TYR A 228 16.87 11.02 -1.66
N VAL A 229 16.91 11.16 -0.32
CA VAL A 229 18.13 11.63 0.37
C VAL A 229 19.24 10.58 0.38
N VAL A 230 18.90 9.30 0.49
CA VAL A 230 19.90 8.22 0.43
C VAL A 230 20.50 8.12 -0.97
N ASP A 231 19.69 8.26 -2.02
CA ASP A 231 20.18 8.21 -3.40
C ASP A 231 21.05 9.44 -3.75
N ILE A 232 20.72 10.63 -3.23
CA ILE A 232 21.60 11.81 -3.35
C ILE A 232 22.91 11.58 -2.61
N GLN A 233 22.87 11.06 -1.37
CA GLN A 233 24.07 10.76 -0.60
C GLN A 233 24.97 9.72 -1.29
N LYS A 234 24.36 8.76 -2.00
CA LYS A 234 25.06 7.77 -2.85
C LYS A 234 25.40 8.29 -4.25
N ASN A 235 25.21 9.59 -4.53
CA ASN A 235 25.45 10.24 -5.82
C ASN A 235 24.71 9.60 -7.01
N LYS A 236 23.56 8.95 -6.79
CA LYS A 236 22.75 8.32 -7.84
C LYS A 236 21.84 9.31 -8.56
N VAL A 237 21.46 10.39 -7.89
CA VAL A 237 20.57 11.43 -8.43
C VAL A 237 21.04 12.80 -7.94
N GLN A 238 20.82 13.84 -8.75
CA GLN A 238 21.00 15.22 -8.31
C GLN A 238 19.69 15.74 -7.71
N PRO A 239 19.72 16.53 -6.62
CA PRO A 239 18.51 17.13 -6.08
C PRO A 239 17.94 18.17 -7.05
N THR A 240 16.61 18.29 -7.05
CA THR A 240 15.94 19.41 -7.73
C THR A 240 16.03 20.68 -6.88
N SER A 241 16.19 21.83 -7.54
CA SER A 241 16.16 23.16 -6.90
C SER A 241 14.80 23.84 -7.00
N ASP A 242 13.79 23.18 -7.58
CA ASP A 242 12.41 23.67 -7.60
C ASP A 242 11.58 22.90 -6.57
N PHE A 243 11.10 23.64 -5.56
CA PHE A 243 10.25 23.11 -4.50
C PHE A 243 8.95 22.52 -5.05
N THR A 244 8.37 23.13 -6.09
CA THR A 244 7.10 22.68 -6.68
C THR A 244 7.25 21.29 -7.31
N THR A 245 8.32 21.09 -8.07
CA THR A 245 8.65 19.79 -8.67
C THR A 245 8.94 18.75 -7.60
N PHE A 246 9.68 19.10 -6.54
CA PHE A 246 9.92 18.18 -5.43
C PHE A 246 8.62 17.79 -4.70
N ALA A 247 7.77 18.77 -4.41
CA ALA A 247 6.47 18.55 -3.80
C ALA A 247 5.59 17.67 -4.69
N THR A 248 5.63 17.87 -6.02
CA THR A 248 4.89 17.05 -6.98
C THR A 248 5.42 15.62 -7.00
N TYR A 249 6.75 15.43 -6.99
CA TYR A 249 7.36 14.10 -6.89
C TYR A 249 6.83 13.35 -5.67
N LEU A 250 6.82 13.98 -4.51
CA LEU A 250 6.41 13.33 -3.26
C LEU A 250 4.89 13.14 -3.16
N ALA A 251 4.11 14.11 -3.64
CA ALA A 251 2.66 14.13 -3.51
C ALA A 251 1.92 13.46 -4.68
N PHE A 252 2.62 12.97 -5.72
CA PHE A 252 2.00 12.61 -6.99
C PHE A 252 0.77 11.69 -6.83
N PHE A 253 -0.42 12.25 -7.09
CA PHE A 253 -1.72 11.65 -6.72
C PHE A 253 -1.97 10.22 -7.24
N PRO A 254 -1.51 9.82 -8.45
CA PRO A 254 -1.74 8.45 -8.91
C PRO A 254 -1.05 7.41 -8.04
N GLN A 255 0.01 7.77 -7.31
CA GLN A 255 0.72 6.83 -6.43
C GLN A 255 0.60 7.12 -4.94
N LEU A 256 0.26 8.36 -4.54
CA LEU A 256 0.46 8.89 -3.19
C LEU A 256 -0.04 7.97 -2.05
N VAL A 257 -1.21 7.36 -2.25
CA VAL A 257 -1.93 6.68 -1.19
C VAL A 257 -1.45 5.23 -1.00
N ALA A 258 -1.38 4.44 -2.08
CA ALA A 258 -0.90 3.05 -2.04
C ALA A 258 -0.28 2.53 -3.36
N GLY A 259 0.25 3.43 -4.19
CA GLY A 259 0.81 3.07 -5.49
C GLY A 259 2.19 2.42 -5.39
N PRO A 260 2.79 2.06 -6.53
CA PRO A 260 4.19 1.62 -6.57
C PRO A 260 5.08 2.64 -5.84
N ILE A 261 5.97 2.18 -4.96
CA ILE A 261 6.91 3.05 -4.25
C ILE A 261 7.97 3.53 -5.24
N GLU A 262 7.76 4.71 -5.80
CA GLU A 262 8.66 5.29 -6.77
C GLU A 262 9.99 5.73 -6.16
N ARG A 263 11.00 5.75 -7.03
CA ARG A 263 12.34 6.25 -6.68
C ARG A 263 12.62 7.54 -7.41
N SER A 264 13.46 8.35 -6.78
CA SER A 264 13.94 9.61 -7.32
C SER A 264 14.66 9.45 -8.67
N THR A 265 15.30 8.30 -8.91
CA THR A 265 15.97 8.00 -10.17
C THR A 265 15.00 7.74 -11.33
N GLY A 266 13.75 7.37 -11.04
CA GLY A 266 12.73 7.02 -12.05
C GLY A 266 11.72 8.14 -12.30
N LEU A 267 11.02 8.59 -11.25
CA LEU A 267 9.91 9.54 -11.38
C LEU A 267 10.40 11.00 -11.56
N LEU A 268 11.39 11.44 -10.79
CA LEU A 268 11.82 12.85 -10.80
C LEU A 268 12.33 13.32 -12.19
N PRO A 269 13.13 12.54 -12.96
CA PRO A 269 13.53 12.94 -14.30
C PRO A 269 12.36 13.10 -15.28
N GLN A 270 11.27 12.35 -15.09
CA GLN A 270 10.07 12.46 -15.93
C GLN A 270 9.32 13.77 -15.65
N LEU A 271 9.30 14.23 -14.38
CA LEU A 271 8.69 15.51 -14.00
C LEU A 271 9.52 16.72 -14.44
N LEU A 272 10.84 16.58 -14.55
CA LEU A 272 11.75 17.64 -14.98
C LEU A 272 11.76 17.83 -16.50
N LYS A 273 11.35 16.81 -17.27
CA LYS A 273 11.33 16.85 -18.73
C LYS A 273 9.95 17.28 -19.24
N PRO A 274 9.86 18.13 -20.27
CA PRO A 274 8.59 18.41 -20.92
C PRO A 274 7.98 17.11 -21.47
N PRO A 275 6.72 16.77 -21.15
CA PRO A 275 6.11 15.55 -21.64
C PRO A 275 5.75 15.68 -23.11
N CYS A 276 5.89 14.58 -23.85
CA CYS A 276 5.44 14.45 -25.23
C CYS A 276 4.09 13.73 -25.26
N TRP A 277 3.12 14.26 -25.99
CA TRP A 277 1.85 13.58 -26.21
C TRP A 277 2.04 12.43 -27.19
N ILE A 278 1.70 11.21 -26.79
CA ILE A 278 1.75 10.01 -27.62
C ILE A 278 0.41 9.31 -27.42
N ILE A 279 -0.29 9.00 -28.51
CA ILE A 279 -1.62 8.36 -28.44
C ILE A 279 -1.58 6.99 -27.72
N ASP A 280 -0.43 6.30 -27.75
CA ASP A 280 -0.19 5.07 -26.99
C ASP A 280 -0.41 5.27 -25.49
N HIS A 281 -0.11 6.44 -24.92
CA HIS A 281 -0.38 6.75 -23.52
C HIS A 281 -1.86 6.62 -23.17
N LEU A 282 -2.74 7.08 -24.07
CA LEU A 282 -4.19 6.95 -23.89
C LEU A 282 -4.63 5.48 -23.92
N TYR A 283 -4.22 4.72 -24.95
CA TYR A 283 -4.61 3.31 -25.09
C TYR A 283 -4.07 2.44 -23.96
N SER A 284 -2.78 2.55 -23.67
CA SER A 284 -2.10 1.82 -22.60
C SER A 284 -2.62 2.21 -21.21
N GLY A 285 -2.91 3.49 -20.98
CA GLY A 285 -3.49 4.00 -19.74
C GLY A 285 -4.91 3.49 -19.50
N ALA A 286 -5.78 3.59 -20.50
CA ALA A 286 -7.14 3.05 -20.45
C ALA A 286 -7.15 1.52 -20.25
N ARG A 287 -6.23 0.79 -20.91
CA ARG A 287 -6.06 -0.65 -20.72
C ARG A 287 -5.66 -0.98 -19.28
N LEU A 288 -4.68 -0.27 -18.72
CA LEU A 288 -4.23 -0.44 -17.33
C LEU A 288 -5.36 -0.18 -16.33
N LEU A 289 -6.10 0.92 -16.52
CA LEU A 289 -7.28 1.24 -15.71
C LEU A 289 -8.30 0.09 -15.75
N LEU A 290 -8.67 -0.39 -16.95
CA LEU A 290 -9.64 -1.47 -17.11
C LEU A 290 -9.20 -2.78 -16.44
N ILE A 291 -7.95 -3.20 -16.65
CA ILE A 291 -7.40 -4.40 -16.01
C ILE A 291 -7.37 -4.23 -14.49
N GLY A 292 -7.00 -3.04 -14.01
CA GLY A 292 -6.99 -2.75 -12.59
C GLY A 292 -8.38 -2.78 -11.96
N PHE A 293 -9.39 -2.20 -12.63
CA PHE A 293 -10.79 -2.29 -12.21
C PHE A 293 -11.32 -3.71 -12.23
N PHE A 294 -10.97 -4.51 -13.25
CA PHE A 294 -11.31 -5.94 -13.29
C PHE A 294 -10.73 -6.68 -12.08
N LYS A 295 -9.43 -6.51 -11.79
CA LYS A 295 -8.79 -7.15 -10.64
C LYS A 295 -9.40 -6.72 -9.30
N LYS A 296 -9.76 -5.44 -9.15
CA LYS A 296 -10.38 -4.91 -7.92
C LYS A 296 -11.84 -5.32 -7.77
N ILE A 297 -12.69 -4.92 -8.72
CA ILE A 297 -14.16 -5.01 -8.62
C ILE A 297 -14.64 -6.44 -8.89
N PHE A 298 -14.15 -7.07 -9.96
CA PHE A 298 -14.60 -8.42 -10.30
C PHE A 298 -13.93 -9.47 -9.44
N VAL A 299 -12.60 -9.45 -9.28
CA VAL A 299 -11.89 -10.50 -8.54
C VAL A 299 -11.89 -10.21 -7.03
N ALA A 300 -11.27 -9.11 -6.61
CA ALA A 300 -10.94 -8.92 -5.19
C ALA A 300 -12.18 -8.72 -4.32
N ASP A 301 -13.11 -7.87 -4.72
CA ASP A 301 -14.30 -7.54 -3.92
C ASP A 301 -15.26 -8.73 -3.75
N ASN A 302 -15.27 -9.67 -4.70
CA ASN A 302 -16.07 -10.90 -4.63
C ASN A 302 -15.36 -12.02 -3.87
N CYS A 303 -14.03 -12.13 -3.99
CA CYS A 303 -13.22 -13.00 -3.14
C CYS A 303 -13.26 -12.57 -1.67
N ALA A 304 -13.34 -11.26 -1.41
CA ALA A 304 -13.44 -10.69 -0.07
C ALA A 304 -14.66 -11.18 0.71
N ILE A 305 -15.77 -11.48 0.04
CA ILE A 305 -16.99 -11.99 0.69
C ILE A 305 -16.68 -13.31 1.40
N LEU A 306 -16.02 -14.23 0.69
CA LEU A 306 -15.66 -15.54 1.21
C LEU A 306 -14.53 -15.47 2.24
N ALA A 307 -13.50 -14.66 1.96
CA ALA A 307 -12.39 -14.45 2.88
C ALA A 307 -12.89 -13.88 4.22
N ASN A 308 -13.75 -12.87 4.20
CA ASN A 308 -14.30 -12.29 5.41
C ASN A 308 -15.14 -13.30 6.18
N HIS A 309 -16.01 -14.05 5.48
CA HIS A 309 -16.85 -15.06 6.13
C HIS A 309 -16.00 -16.09 6.90
N VAL A 310 -14.99 -16.68 6.27
CA VAL A 310 -14.17 -17.73 6.91
C VAL A 310 -13.40 -17.21 8.12
N PHE A 311 -12.87 -15.99 8.07
CA PHE A 311 -12.12 -15.45 9.21
C PHE A 311 -13.03 -14.85 10.29
N SER A 312 -14.30 -14.55 10.01
CA SER A 312 -15.28 -14.10 11.02
C SER A 312 -16.06 -15.22 11.69
N THR A 313 -16.08 -16.42 11.10
CA THR A 313 -16.89 -17.55 11.58
C THR A 313 -16.08 -18.39 12.58
N PRO A 314 -16.67 -18.83 13.71
CA PRO A 314 -16.00 -19.73 14.66
C PRO A 314 -15.53 -21.05 14.03
N SER A 315 -14.41 -21.60 14.51
CA SER A 315 -13.84 -22.85 13.97
C SER A 315 -14.78 -24.06 14.05
N ALA A 316 -15.73 -24.07 15.00
CA ALA A 316 -16.70 -25.17 15.17
C ALA A 316 -17.68 -25.31 14.00
N GLU A 317 -17.90 -24.25 13.22
CA GLU A 317 -18.82 -24.24 12.07
C GLU A 317 -18.08 -24.43 10.74
N LEU A 318 -16.74 -24.51 10.78
CA LEU A 318 -15.87 -24.59 9.60
C LEU A 318 -15.22 -25.97 9.50
N ASN A 319 -15.17 -26.53 8.29
CA ASN A 319 -14.38 -27.71 7.98
C ASN A 319 -13.09 -27.33 7.24
N THR A 320 -12.22 -28.33 7.00
CA THR A 320 -10.96 -28.14 6.25
C THR A 320 -11.19 -27.48 4.89
N ALA A 321 -12.27 -27.82 4.18
CA ALA A 321 -12.57 -27.25 2.87
C ALA A 321 -12.84 -25.75 2.95
N TRP A 322 -13.61 -25.30 3.94
CA TRP A 322 -13.83 -23.87 4.19
C TRP A 322 -12.56 -23.13 4.57
N ALA A 323 -11.73 -23.71 5.44
CA ALA A 323 -10.46 -23.09 5.85
C ALA A 323 -9.54 -22.84 4.64
N LEU A 324 -9.41 -23.84 3.74
CA LEU A 324 -8.62 -23.73 2.51
C LEU A 324 -9.25 -22.77 1.49
N LEU A 325 -10.58 -22.80 1.36
CA LEU A 325 -11.33 -21.93 0.46
C LEU A 325 -11.22 -20.46 0.88
N GLY A 326 -11.34 -20.18 2.18
CA GLY A 326 -11.23 -18.83 2.74
C GLY A 326 -9.85 -18.22 2.58
N VAL A 327 -8.78 -18.97 2.89
CA VAL A 327 -7.42 -18.47 2.69
C VAL A 327 -7.07 -18.31 1.20
N SER A 328 -7.59 -19.20 0.34
CA SER A 328 -7.42 -19.06 -1.12
C SER A 328 -8.16 -17.83 -1.63
N ALA A 329 -9.40 -17.62 -1.21
CA ALA A 329 -10.15 -16.40 -1.52
C ALA A 329 -9.40 -15.16 -1.03
N PHE A 330 -8.83 -15.20 0.18
CA PHE A 330 -8.03 -14.10 0.69
C PHE A 330 -6.78 -13.85 -0.17
N ALA A 331 -6.07 -14.88 -0.62
CA ALA A 331 -4.92 -14.72 -1.52
C ALA A 331 -5.31 -13.97 -2.80
N PHE A 332 -6.37 -14.39 -3.49
CA PHE A 332 -6.82 -13.69 -4.70
C PHE A 332 -7.44 -12.31 -4.41
N GLN A 333 -8.04 -12.12 -3.22
CA GLN A 333 -8.46 -10.80 -2.76
C GLN A 333 -7.27 -9.85 -2.63
N ILE A 334 -6.27 -10.19 -1.81
CA ILE A 334 -5.14 -9.29 -1.55
C ILE A 334 -4.35 -9.01 -2.83
N TYR A 335 -4.18 -10.03 -3.69
CA TYR A 335 -3.55 -9.83 -4.99
C TYR A 335 -4.37 -8.93 -5.92
N GLY A 336 -5.66 -9.21 -6.12
CA GLY A 336 -6.51 -8.44 -7.03
C GLY A 336 -6.67 -6.99 -6.55
N ASP A 337 -6.70 -6.77 -5.25
CA ASP A 337 -6.81 -5.45 -4.65
C ASP A 337 -5.53 -4.62 -4.82
N PHE A 338 -4.36 -5.17 -4.48
CA PHE A 338 -3.08 -4.44 -4.59
C PHE A 338 -2.59 -4.33 -6.03
N SER A 339 -2.66 -5.42 -6.80
CA SER A 339 -2.29 -5.37 -8.21
C SER A 339 -3.26 -4.51 -8.98
N GLY A 340 -4.57 -4.57 -8.66
CA GLY A 340 -5.58 -3.72 -9.26
C GLY A 340 -5.34 -2.25 -8.97
N TYR A 341 -5.06 -1.90 -7.70
CA TYR A 341 -4.66 -0.55 -7.32
C TYR A 341 -3.42 -0.09 -8.09
N SER A 342 -2.38 -0.93 -8.15
CA SER A 342 -1.12 -0.61 -8.83
C SER A 342 -1.34 -0.36 -10.32
N ASP A 343 -2.19 -1.16 -10.99
CA ASP A 343 -2.52 -0.97 -12.40
C ASP A 343 -3.37 0.28 -12.63
N ILE A 344 -4.31 0.61 -11.73
CA ILE A 344 -5.06 1.88 -11.79
C ILE A 344 -4.11 3.08 -11.62
N ALA A 345 -3.22 3.04 -10.62
CA ALA A 345 -2.18 4.05 -10.38
C ALA A 345 -1.32 4.27 -11.63
N ARG A 346 -0.79 3.17 -12.19
CA ARG A 346 0.03 3.18 -13.41
C ARG A 346 -0.77 3.71 -14.60
N GLY A 347 -2.03 3.31 -14.76
CA GLY A 347 -2.91 3.78 -15.83
C GLY A 347 -3.18 5.27 -15.76
N SER A 348 -3.54 5.78 -14.59
CA SER A 348 -3.74 7.22 -14.34
C SER A 348 -2.48 8.04 -14.62
N ALA A 349 -1.31 7.58 -14.19
CA ALA A 349 -0.05 8.23 -14.49
C ALA A 349 0.29 8.18 -15.99
N ARG A 350 0.02 7.05 -16.64
CA ARG A 350 0.26 6.84 -18.07
C ARG A 350 -0.54 7.81 -18.93
N LEU A 351 -1.79 8.12 -18.55
CA LEU A 351 -2.60 9.16 -19.21
C LEU A 351 -1.94 10.56 -19.15
N LEU A 352 -1.12 10.81 -18.13
CA LEU A 352 -0.35 12.05 -17.94
C LEU A 352 1.07 11.97 -18.53
N GLY A 353 1.36 10.90 -19.29
CA GLY A 353 2.67 10.65 -19.90
C GLY A 353 3.77 10.29 -18.91
N ILE A 354 3.40 9.79 -17.71
CA ILE A 354 4.33 9.38 -16.66
C ILE A 354 4.25 7.84 -16.52
N GLU A 355 5.41 7.20 -16.54
CA GLU A 355 5.55 5.77 -16.36
C GLU A 355 5.88 5.44 -14.91
N LEU A 356 4.97 4.72 -14.25
CA LEU A 356 5.19 4.16 -12.91
C LEU A 356 5.65 2.70 -13.00
N THR A 357 6.44 2.30 -12.00
CA THR A 357 7.10 1.01 -11.90
C THR A 357 6.10 -0.14 -11.75
N ILE A 358 6.39 -1.28 -12.39
CA ILE A 358 5.61 -2.51 -12.22
C ILE A 358 5.76 -3.05 -10.81
N ASN A 359 4.64 -3.38 -10.17
CA ASN A 359 4.64 -3.81 -8.78
C ASN A 359 4.34 -5.30 -8.58
N PHE A 360 3.72 -5.97 -9.56
CA PHE A 360 3.38 -7.39 -9.50
C PHE A 360 3.70 -8.10 -10.81
N ARG A 361 4.20 -9.34 -10.72
CA ARG A 361 4.51 -10.19 -11.88
C ARG A 361 4.19 -11.66 -11.63
N LEU A 362 2.92 -12.03 -11.73
CA LEU A 362 2.41 -13.40 -11.57
C LEU A 362 3.01 -14.11 -10.32
N PRO A 363 2.86 -13.52 -9.12
CA PRO A 363 3.57 -13.98 -7.92
C PRO A 363 3.20 -15.40 -7.49
N TYR A 364 1.98 -15.86 -7.76
CA TYR A 364 1.52 -17.21 -7.41
C TYR A 364 2.04 -18.31 -8.33
N LEU A 365 2.82 -17.97 -9.35
CA LEU A 365 3.56 -18.91 -10.19
C LEU A 365 5.03 -19.05 -9.75
N ALA A 366 5.42 -18.39 -8.65
CA ALA A 366 6.77 -18.53 -8.11
C ALA A 366 7.06 -19.97 -7.66
N LEU A 367 8.28 -20.44 -7.93
CA LEU A 367 8.72 -21.79 -7.56
C LEU A 367 9.44 -21.84 -6.20
N ASN A 368 9.77 -20.67 -5.64
CA ASN A 368 10.50 -20.56 -4.38
C ASN A 368 10.31 -19.19 -3.72
N PRO A 369 10.64 -19.04 -2.42
CA PRO A 369 10.42 -17.80 -1.67
C PRO A 369 11.16 -16.58 -2.25
N SER A 370 12.38 -16.76 -2.76
CA SER A 370 13.14 -15.64 -3.34
C SER A 370 12.51 -15.15 -4.65
N GLU A 371 12.01 -16.07 -5.49
CA GLU A 371 11.27 -15.72 -6.69
C GLU A 371 9.94 -15.04 -6.36
N PHE A 372 9.22 -15.51 -5.34
CA PHE A 372 7.98 -14.89 -4.88
C PHE A 372 8.20 -13.40 -4.55
N TRP A 373 9.21 -13.07 -3.76
CA TRP A 373 9.53 -11.69 -3.39
C TRP A 373 10.10 -10.83 -4.54
N ARG A 374 10.55 -11.44 -5.64
CA ARG A 374 10.87 -10.71 -6.89
C ARG A 374 9.65 -10.43 -7.76
N ARG A 375 8.50 -11.03 -7.45
CA ARG A 375 7.25 -10.96 -8.22
C ARG A 375 6.11 -10.30 -7.43
N TRP A 376 6.18 -10.30 -6.10
CA TRP A 376 5.20 -9.71 -5.19
C TRP A 376 5.70 -8.36 -4.66
N HIS A 377 4.85 -7.34 -4.73
CA HIS A 377 5.08 -6.00 -4.20
C HIS A 377 6.52 -5.49 -4.49
N ILE A 378 6.91 -5.57 -5.77
CA ILE A 378 8.29 -5.44 -6.26
C ILE A 378 8.93 -4.13 -5.77
N THR A 379 8.19 -3.02 -5.75
CA THR A 379 8.75 -1.74 -5.30
C THR A 379 9.10 -1.77 -3.81
N LEU A 380 8.27 -2.40 -2.97
CA LEU A 380 8.54 -2.58 -1.54
C LEU A 380 9.71 -3.54 -1.33
N SER A 381 9.68 -4.70 -1.98
CA SER A 381 10.69 -5.74 -1.88
C SER A 381 12.08 -5.22 -2.26
N THR A 382 12.16 -4.48 -3.37
CA THR A 382 13.42 -3.86 -3.81
C THR A 382 13.83 -2.69 -2.92
N TRP A 383 12.90 -1.95 -2.34
CA TRP A 383 13.20 -0.89 -1.37
C TRP A 383 13.86 -1.48 -0.12
N PHE A 384 13.26 -2.48 0.51
CA PHE A 384 13.86 -3.15 1.67
C PHE A 384 15.22 -3.78 1.33
N ARG A 385 15.34 -4.37 0.14
CA ARG A 385 16.62 -4.88 -0.36
C ARG A 385 17.70 -3.79 -0.40
N ASP A 386 17.40 -2.65 -1.02
CA ASP A 386 18.41 -1.63 -1.37
C ASP A 386 18.71 -0.63 -0.24
N TYR A 387 17.74 -0.39 0.64
CA TYR A 387 17.84 0.60 1.73
C TYR A 387 17.97 -0.01 3.13
N VAL A 388 17.68 -1.31 3.31
CA VAL A 388 17.82 -2.00 4.61
C VAL A 388 18.80 -3.17 4.51
N TYR A 389 18.49 -4.16 3.68
CA TYR A 389 19.22 -5.43 3.65
C TYR A 389 20.67 -5.29 3.13
N ILE A 390 20.89 -4.64 1.98
CA ILE A 390 22.23 -4.41 1.42
C ILE A 390 23.10 -3.56 2.35
N PRO A 391 22.61 -2.43 2.92
CA PRO A 391 23.36 -1.66 3.92
C PRO A 391 23.76 -2.45 5.17
N LEU A 392 22.97 -3.44 5.62
CA LEU A 392 23.32 -4.33 6.73
C LEU A 392 24.42 -5.37 6.37
N GLY A 393 24.85 -5.41 5.12
CA GLY A 393 25.87 -6.33 4.59
C GLY A 393 25.31 -7.32 3.56
N GLY A 394 23.98 -7.41 3.40
CA GLY A 394 23.34 -8.35 2.49
C GLY A 394 23.77 -9.79 2.76
N ASN A 395 24.25 -10.48 1.71
CA ASN A 395 24.80 -11.84 1.76
C ASN A 395 26.30 -11.89 2.13
N LYS A 396 26.94 -10.76 2.47
CA LYS A 396 28.38 -10.75 2.76
C LYS A 396 28.66 -11.27 4.17
N GLY A 397 29.67 -12.13 4.30
CA GLY A 397 30.14 -12.67 5.58
C GLY A 397 29.62 -14.09 5.83
N THR A 398 29.30 -14.40 7.10
CA THR A 398 28.87 -15.73 7.52
C THR A 398 27.37 -15.95 7.30
N ALA A 399 26.96 -17.23 7.20
CA ALA A 399 25.56 -17.66 7.17
C ALA A 399 24.69 -16.98 8.24
N TRP A 400 25.20 -16.89 9.47
CA TRP A 400 24.54 -16.20 10.58
C TRP A 400 24.29 -14.71 10.29
N LYS A 401 25.28 -13.99 9.76
CA LYS A 401 25.12 -12.56 9.41
C LYS A 401 24.06 -12.38 8.34
N THR A 402 24.06 -13.22 7.31
CA THR A 402 23.04 -13.22 6.26
C THR A 402 21.64 -13.51 6.84
N CYS A 403 21.52 -14.52 7.69
CA CYS A 403 20.26 -14.87 8.35
C CYS A 403 19.75 -13.70 9.20
N ARG A 404 20.59 -13.12 10.06
CA ARG A 404 20.27 -11.94 10.85
C ARG A 404 19.80 -10.77 9.97
N ASN A 405 20.52 -10.49 8.88
CA ASN A 405 20.18 -9.39 7.98
C ASN A 405 18.83 -9.63 7.28
N LEU A 406 18.54 -10.87 6.84
CA LEU A 406 17.25 -11.25 6.28
C LEU A 406 16.12 -11.12 7.30
N THR A 407 16.34 -11.61 8.52
CA THR A 407 15.38 -11.51 9.63
C THR A 407 15.06 -10.07 9.95
N LEU A 408 16.06 -9.20 10.10
CA LEU A 408 15.82 -7.76 10.34
C LEU A 408 15.04 -7.11 9.19
N ALA A 409 15.39 -7.41 7.94
CA ALA A 409 14.68 -6.86 6.79
C ALA A 409 13.21 -7.31 6.73
N MET A 410 12.93 -8.59 6.99
CA MET A 410 11.57 -9.14 6.93
C MET A 410 10.71 -8.78 8.14
N LEU A 411 11.30 -8.69 9.35
CA LEU A 411 10.57 -8.19 10.53
C LEU A 411 10.18 -6.72 10.36
N LEU A 412 11.08 -5.89 9.83
CA LEU A 412 10.76 -4.49 9.52
C LEU A 412 9.73 -4.39 8.39
N ALA A 413 9.77 -5.28 7.40
CA ALA A 413 8.74 -5.36 6.36
C ALA A 413 7.37 -5.77 6.93
N GLY A 414 7.34 -6.73 7.87
CA GLY A 414 6.15 -7.10 8.62
C GLY A 414 5.58 -5.91 9.38
N LEU A 415 6.38 -5.29 10.26
CA LEU A 415 5.96 -4.08 11.01
C LEU A 415 5.48 -2.96 10.09
N TRP A 416 6.12 -2.79 8.93
CA TRP A 416 5.67 -1.80 7.94
C TRP A 416 4.26 -2.07 7.44
N HIS A 417 3.80 -3.32 7.35
CA HIS A 417 2.44 -3.62 6.93
C HIS A 417 1.41 -3.16 7.96
N GLY A 418 1.61 -3.41 9.25
CA GLY A 418 0.71 -2.93 10.29
C GLY A 418 1.28 -3.08 11.70
N ALA A 419 0.66 -2.38 12.65
CA ALA A 419 1.12 -2.31 14.03
C ALA A 419 0.47 -3.39 14.92
N SER A 420 0.67 -4.66 14.57
CA SER A 420 0.18 -5.81 15.35
C SER A 420 1.19 -6.97 15.38
N TRP A 421 1.09 -7.84 16.38
CA TRP A 421 1.98 -8.99 16.53
C TRP A 421 1.83 -10.03 15.41
N ASN A 422 0.68 -10.10 14.74
CA ASN A 422 0.48 -10.98 13.58
C ASN A 422 1.40 -10.58 12.42
N PHE A 423 1.62 -9.28 12.20
CA PHE A 423 2.56 -8.81 11.17
C PHE A 423 4.03 -9.07 11.53
N VAL A 424 4.38 -9.03 12.82
CA VAL A 424 5.70 -9.46 13.29
C VAL A 424 5.91 -10.95 13.04
N LEU A 425 4.91 -11.77 13.37
CA LEU A 425 4.93 -13.21 13.08
C LEU A 425 5.02 -13.48 11.57
N TRP A 426 4.28 -12.72 10.75
CA TRP A 426 4.35 -12.82 9.30
C TRP A 426 5.75 -12.49 8.76
N GLY A 427 6.39 -11.44 9.28
CA GLY A 427 7.77 -11.09 8.95
C GLY A 427 8.76 -12.19 9.37
N ALA A 428 8.59 -12.74 10.57
CA ALA A 428 9.41 -13.87 11.06
C ALA A 428 9.23 -15.13 10.21
N TYR A 429 8.00 -15.42 9.79
CA TYR A 429 7.67 -16.52 8.90
C TYR A 429 8.40 -16.41 7.56
N HIS A 430 8.35 -15.24 6.90
CA HIS A 430 9.08 -15.04 5.65
C HIS A 430 10.59 -15.02 5.82
N ALA A 431 11.10 -14.50 6.95
CA ALA A 431 12.51 -14.59 7.30
C ALA A 431 12.98 -16.05 7.37
N LEU A 432 12.19 -16.90 8.04
CA LEU A 432 12.48 -18.33 8.16
C LEU A 432 12.45 -19.01 6.79
N LEU A 433 11.42 -18.76 5.96
CA LEU A 433 11.33 -19.32 4.61
C LEU A 433 12.54 -18.94 3.75
N LEU A 434 12.93 -17.67 3.74
CA LEU A 434 14.08 -17.18 2.99
C LEU A 434 15.39 -17.75 3.55
N GLY A 435 15.53 -17.82 4.88
CA GLY A 435 16.70 -18.36 5.57
C GLY A 435 16.91 -19.84 5.27
N ILE A 436 15.87 -20.67 5.38
CA ILE A 436 15.90 -22.10 5.04
C ILE A 436 16.23 -22.26 3.56
N PHE A 437 15.53 -21.53 2.68
CA PHE A 437 15.74 -21.66 1.23
C PHE A 437 17.17 -21.29 0.84
N HIS A 438 17.72 -20.21 1.40
CA HIS A 438 19.08 -19.73 1.09
C HIS A 438 20.19 -20.73 1.50
N HIS A 439 19.97 -21.49 2.57
CA HIS A 439 20.95 -22.50 3.06
C HIS A 439 20.65 -23.92 2.58
N SER A 440 19.55 -24.13 1.86
CA SER A 440 19.20 -25.42 1.30
C SER A 440 19.90 -25.66 -0.05
N LEU A 441 20.26 -26.91 -0.34
CA LEU A 441 20.72 -27.35 -1.68
C LEU A 441 19.69 -27.07 -2.79
N LEU A 442 18.42 -26.80 -2.42
CA LEU A 442 17.33 -26.45 -3.32
C LEU A 442 17.52 -25.07 -3.97
N TRP A 443 18.33 -24.18 -3.37
CA TRP A 443 18.71 -22.90 -3.97
C TRP A 443 19.40 -23.09 -5.34
N GLN A 444 20.24 -24.12 -5.47
CA GLN A 444 21.06 -24.34 -6.66
C GLN A 444 20.35 -25.14 -7.77
N GLN A 445 19.20 -25.77 -7.49
CA GLN A 445 18.63 -26.81 -8.38
C GLN A 445 17.25 -26.49 -8.98
N THR A 446 16.68 -25.30 -8.76
CA THR A 446 15.34 -24.98 -9.28
C THR A 446 15.33 -24.63 -10.78
N THR A 447 16.43 -24.11 -11.32
CA THR A 447 16.52 -23.72 -12.75
C THR A 447 16.68 -24.90 -13.69
N THR A 448 17.34 -25.98 -13.25
CA THR A 448 17.59 -27.21 -14.02
C THR A 448 16.62 -28.36 -13.69
N ALA A 449 15.60 -28.10 -12.86
CA ALA A 449 14.64 -29.10 -12.43
C ALA A 449 13.74 -29.62 -13.57
N THR A 450 13.42 -30.92 -13.52
CA THR A 450 12.44 -31.57 -14.41
C THR A 450 11.03 -30.99 -14.19
N TRP A 451 10.14 -31.14 -15.18
CA TRP A 451 8.78 -30.60 -15.09
C TRP A 451 8.00 -31.08 -13.85
N PRO A 452 8.02 -32.37 -13.45
CA PRO A 452 7.36 -32.82 -12.22
C PRO A 452 7.90 -32.12 -10.96
N ARG A 453 9.21 -31.87 -10.89
CA ARG A 453 9.83 -31.15 -9.76
C ARG A 453 9.41 -29.69 -9.73
N LYS A 454 9.26 -29.03 -10.89
CA LYS A 454 8.74 -27.66 -10.97
C LYS A 454 7.29 -27.57 -10.48
N VAL A 455 6.44 -28.53 -10.88
CA VAL A 455 5.05 -28.60 -10.40
C VAL A 455 5.01 -28.82 -8.89
N ALA A 456 5.81 -29.76 -8.35
CA ALA A 456 5.89 -29.99 -6.91
C ALA A 456 6.38 -28.74 -6.14
N ALA A 457 7.42 -28.07 -6.65
CA ALA A 457 7.94 -26.84 -6.06
C ALA A 457 6.90 -25.71 -6.08
N TRP A 458 6.15 -25.57 -7.18
CA TRP A 458 5.05 -24.62 -7.29
C TRP A 458 3.93 -24.91 -6.28
N LEU A 459 3.45 -26.16 -6.20
CA LEU A 459 2.41 -26.55 -5.25
C LEU A 459 2.85 -26.29 -3.79
N LEU A 460 4.09 -26.64 -3.46
CA LEU A 460 4.66 -26.36 -2.15
C LEU A 460 4.75 -24.86 -1.88
N MET A 461 5.28 -24.07 -2.83
CA MET A 461 5.40 -22.62 -2.67
C MET A 461 4.03 -21.95 -2.54
N PHE A 462 3.03 -22.41 -3.31
CA PHE A 462 1.67 -21.89 -3.21
C PHE A 462 1.06 -22.21 -1.85
N ALA A 463 1.22 -23.45 -1.34
CA ALA A 463 0.76 -23.81 0.01
C ALA A 463 1.43 -22.98 1.11
N LEU A 464 2.75 -22.75 1.03
CA LEU A 464 3.47 -21.86 1.95
C LEU A 464 2.98 -20.41 1.84
N THR A 465 2.70 -19.95 0.62
CA THR A 465 2.12 -18.62 0.38
C THR A 465 0.76 -18.47 1.06
N LEU A 466 -0.12 -19.49 0.96
CA LEU A 466 -1.41 -19.50 1.64
C LEU A 466 -1.26 -19.46 3.17
N LEU A 467 -0.32 -20.22 3.75
CA LEU A 467 -0.05 -20.16 5.19
C LEU A 467 0.41 -18.76 5.61
N GLY A 468 1.33 -18.14 4.85
CA GLY A 468 1.72 -16.76 5.07
C GLY A 468 0.52 -15.80 4.99
N TRP A 469 -0.41 -16.02 4.06
CA TRP A 469 -1.61 -15.21 3.95
C TRP A 469 -2.62 -15.42 5.08
N ALA A 470 -2.74 -16.63 5.65
CA ALA A 470 -3.54 -16.84 6.85
C ALA A 470 -3.01 -16.04 8.04
N ILE A 471 -1.68 -16.02 8.25
CA ILE A 471 -1.03 -15.21 9.29
C ILE A 471 -1.29 -13.72 9.05
N PHE A 472 -1.19 -13.27 7.78
CA PHE A 472 -1.42 -11.87 7.41
C PHE A 472 -2.89 -11.44 7.59
N ARG A 473 -3.84 -12.34 7.30
CA ARG A 473 -5.28 -12.05 7.38
C ARG A 473 -5.81 -12.02 8.81
N ALA A 474 -5.24 -12.86 9.67
CA ALA A 474 -5.69 -12.96 11.04
C ALA A 474 -5.56 -11.61 11.76
N GLU A 475 -6.60 -11.22 12.49
CA GLU A 475 -6.68 -10.01 13.30
C GLU A 475 -6.17 -10.26 14.72
N SER A 476 -6.10 -11.53 15.14
CA SER A 476 -5.59 -11.95 16.45
C SER A 476 -4.99 -13.36 16.42
N PHE A 477 -4.16 -13.69 17.41
CA PHE A 477 -3.63 -15.05 17.56
C PHE A 477 -4.72 -16.11 17.78
N PRO A 478 -5.78 -15.86 18.59
CA PRO A 478 -6.92 -16.78 18.69
C PRO A 478 -7.56 -17.08 17.33
N GLN A 479 -7.83 -16.07 16.50
CA GLN A 479 -8.43 -16.28 15.18
C GLN A 479 -7.51 -17.09 14.24
N LEU A 480 -6.19 -16.88 14.30
CA LEU A 480 -5.22 -17.70 13.57
C LEU A 480 -5.25 -19.17 14.05
N PHE A 481 -5.37 -19.37 15.36
CA PHE A 481 -5.46 -20.70 15.95
C PHE A 481 -6.77 -21.41 15.57
N ASP A 482 -7.90 -20.69 15.58
CA ASP A 482 -9.20 -21.19 15.12
C ASP A 482 -9.14 -21.67 13.67
N TRP A 483 -8.49 -20.89 12.79
CA TRP A 483 -8.27 -21.29 11.40
C TRP A 483 -7.38 -22.53 11.28
N LEU A 484 -6.29 -22.63 12.07
CA LEU A 484 -5.43 -23.81 12.11
C LEU A 484 -6.19 -25.05 12.61
N GLN A 485 -7.07 -24.89 13.59
CA GLN A 485 -7.91 -25.95 14.10
C GLN A 485 -8.93 -26.41 13.05
N ALA A 486 -9.50 -25.50 12.26
CA ALA A 486 -10.41 -25.87 11.17
C ALA A 486 -9.74 -26.76 10.10
N LEU A 487 -8.41 -26.69 9.93
CA LEU A 487 -7.70 -27.57 9.00
C LEU A 487 -7.74 -29.05 9.41
N SER A 488 -7.92 -29.38 10.69
CA SER A 488 -8.03 -30.77 11.15
C SER A 488 -9.47 -31.31 11.14
N GLN A 489 -10.47 -30.48 10.81
CA GLN A 489 -11.89 -30.85 10.78
C GLN A 489 -12.33 -31.38 9.41
N TRP A 490 -11.87 -32.57 9.03
CA TRP A 490 -12.20 -33.18 7.73
C TRP A 490 -13.64 -33.66 7.61
N HIS A 491 -14.19 -34.23 8.69
CA HIS A 491 -15.58 -34.66 8.81
C HIS A 491 -16.21 -33.90 9.97
N ASN A 492 -16.76 -32.72 9.65
CA ASN A 492 -17.62 -31.99 10.57
C ASN A 492 -19.04 -32.01 9.97
N PRO A 493 -19.97 -32.81 10.53
CA PRO A 493 -21.35 -32.91 10.02
C PRO A 493 -22.15 -31.63 10.21
N ASP A 494 -21.74 -30.77 11.16
CA ASP A 494 -22.37 -29.48 11.44
C ASP A 494 -21.77 -28.34 10.59
N ALA A 495 -20.73 -28.62 9.79
CA ALA A 495 -20.10 -27.61 8.96
C ALA A 495 -21.00 -27.14 7.82
N LEU A 496 -20.91 -25.85 7.52
CA LEU A 496 -21.63 -25.22 6.42
C LEU A 496 -21.28 -25.86 5.06
N ASP A 497 -22.23 -25.87 4.12
CA ASP A 497 -21.96 -26.37 2.76
C ASP A 497 -21.01 -25.43 2.00
N TRP A 498 -19.81 -25.92 1.68
CA TRP A 498 -18.77 -25.19 0.96
C TRP A 498 -18.94 -25.23 -0.57
N ARG A 499 -19.85 -26.05 -1.11
CA ARG A 499 -19.97 -26.28 -2.57
C ARG A 499 -20.44 -25.06 -3.33
N LYS A 500 -21.47 -24.36 -2.86
CA LYS A 500 -21.91 -23.08 -3.48
C LYS A 500 -20.82 -21.99 -3.40
N PRO A 501 -20.21 -21.74 -2.23
CA PRO A 501 -19.04 -20.87 -2.07
C PRO A 501 -17.88 -21.20 -3.00
N SER A 502 -17.54 -22.47 -3.19
CA SER A 502 -16.43 -22.83 -4.10
C SER A 502 -16.74 -22.50 -5.54
N ARG A 503 -17.97 -22.70 -6.01
CA ARG A 503 -18.41 -22.25 -7.35
C ARG A 503 -18.31 -20.74 -7.50
N TRP A 504 -18.69 -19.98 -6.46
CA TRP A 504 -18.52 -18.53 -6.44
C TRP A 504 -17.04 -18.13 -6.55
N LEU A 505 -16.16 -18.80 -5.80
CA LEU A 505 -14.73 -18.55 -5.84
C LEU A 505 -14.14 -18.82 -7.24
N TRP A 506 -14.47 -19.97 -7.83
CA TRP A 506 -14.02 -20.33 -9.18
C TRP A 506 -14.55 -19.37 -10.25
N LEU A 507 -15.81 -18.93 -10.16
CA LEU A 507 -16.39 -17.96 -11.09
C LEU A 507 -15.55 -16.68 -11.19
N HIS A 508 -14.99 -16.22 -10.07
CA HIS A 508 -14.24 -14.96 -10.03
C HIS A 508 -12.74 -15.13 -10.28
N ILE A 509 -12.16 -16.31 -9.99
CA ILE A 509 -10.72 -16.56 -10.20
C ILE A 509 -10.42 -17.11 -11.59
N VAL A 510 -11.27 -17.97 -12.17
CA VAL A 510 -10.98 -18.56 -13.49
C VAL A 510 -10.75 -17.51 -14.57
N PRO A 511 -11.56 -16.44 -14.71
CA PRO A 511 -11.30 -15.40 -15.70
C PRO A 511 -9.92 -14.74 -15.54
N LEU A 512 -9.50 -14.51 -14.29
CA LEU A 512 -8.16 -13.98 -13.98
C LEU A 512 -7.06 -14.98 -14.38
N LEU A 513 -7.21 -16.27 -14.05
CA LEU A 513 -6.22 -17.29 -14.40
C LEU A 513 -6.09 -17.46 -15.92
N LEU A 514 -7.21 -17.42 -16.65
CA LEU A 514 -7.20 -17.46 -18.12
C LEU A 514 -6.51 -16.22 -18.71
N PHE A 515 -6.79 -15.04 -18.15
CA PHE A 515 -6.09 -13.81 -18.53
C PHE A 515 -4.58 -13.92 -18.29
N GLN A 516 -4.18 -14.42 -17.11
CA GLN A 516 -2.78 -14.62 -16.75
C GLN A 516 -2.07 -15.67 -17.61
N ALA A 517 -2.78 -16.71 -18.06
CA ALA A 517 -2.24 -17.70 -18.98
C ALA A 517 -1.90 -17.05 -20.34
N VAL A 518 -2.73 -16.14 -20.82
CA VAL A 518 -2.48 -15.39 -22.07
C VAL A 518 -1.28 -14.45 -21.95
N THR A 519 -1.02 -13.93 -20.76
CA THR A 519 0.07 -12.98 -20.48
C THR A 519 1.27 -13.62 -19.78
N PHE A 520 1.32 -14.94 -19.69
CA PHE A 520 2.32 -15.66 -18.87
C PHE A 520 3.78 -15.35 -19.23
N ASN A 521 4.05 -15.17 -20.53
CA ASN A 521 5.39 -14.87 -21.05
C ASN A 521 5.71 -13.37 -21.09
N GLN A 522 4.83 -12.51 -20.56
CA GLN A 522 5.01 -11.06 -20.55
C GLN A 522 5.61 -10.62 -19.21
N ASP A 523 6.54 -9.66 -19.26
CA ASP A 523 7.10 -9.05 -18.05
C ASP A 523 6.07 -8.19 -17.29
N ASP A 524 5.10 -7.64 -18.03
CA ASP A 524 3.97 -6.87 -17.53
C ASP A 524 2.68 -7.60 -17.92
N GLU A 525 1.92 -8.02 -16.91
CA GLU A 525 0.64 -8.72 -17.08
C GLU A 525 -0.39 -7.87 -17.83
N SER A 526 -0.24 -6.55 -17.85
CA SER A 526 -1.12 -5.67 -18.63
C SER A 526 -0.77 -5.61 -20.12
N SER A 527 0.37 -6.17 -20.54
CA SER A 527 0.82 -6.15 -21.92
C SER A 527 0.05 -7.16 -22.79
N LEU A 528 -0.67 -6.63 -23.78
CA LEU A 528 -1.41 -7.43 -24.77
C LEU A 528 -0.92 -7.16 -26.20
N SER A 529 0.20 -6.46 -26.38
CA SER A 529 0.70 -6.03 -27.70
C SER A 529 1.08 -7.20 -28.61
N HIS A 530 1.46 -8.35 -28.03
CA HIS A 530 1.79 -9.59 -28.75
C HIS A 530 0.58 -10.25 -29.43
N LEU A 531 -0.64 -9.91 -29.00
CA LEU A 531 -1.86 -10.51 -29.54
C LEU A 531 -2.34 -9.76 -30.79
N HIS A 532 -3.12 -10.43 -31.63
CA HIS A 532 -3.82 -9.77 -32.73
C HIS A 532 -4.85 -8.77 -32.17
N TRP A 533 -5.06 -7.63 -32.85
CA TRP A 533 -5.89 -6.52 -32.33
C TRP A 533 -7.34 -6.95 -32.02
N ALA A 534 -7.91 -7.84 -32.84
CA ALA A 534 -9.26 -8.36 -32.62
C ALA A 534 -9.35 -9.20 -31.33
N THR A 535 -8.36 -10.06 -31.09
CA THR A 535 -8.26 -10.85 -29.86
C THR A 535 -8.10 -9.95 -28.64
N ARG A 536 -7.28 -8.90 -28.73
CA ARG A 536 -7.16 -7.89 -27.66
C ARG A 536 -8.51 -7.22 -27.38
N GLY A 537 -9.21 -6.79 -28.43
CA GLY A 537 -10.51 -6.14 -28.31
C GLY A 537 -11.55 -7.03 -27.61
N ILE A 538 -11.61 -8.32 -27.97
CA ILE A 538 -12.49 -9.30 -27.32
C ILE A 538 -12.14 -9.46 -25.84
N ILE A 539 -10.85 -9.64 -25.51
CA ILE A 539 -10.41 -9.77 -24.11
C ILE A 539 -10.81 -8.53 -23.32
N LEU A 540 -10.51 -7.32 -23.82
CA LEU A 540 -10.85 -6.08 -23.13
C LEU A 540 -12.36 -5.90 -22.98
N LEU A 541 -13.15 -6.23 -24.00
CA LEU A 541 -14.62 -6.19 -23.91
C LEU A 541 -15.14 -7.16 -22.83
N LEU A 542 -14.61 -8.39 -22.77
CA LEU A 542 -14.98 -9.35 -21.74
C LEU A 542 -14.62 -8.85 -20.34
N LEU A 543 -13.40 -8.33 -20.13
CA LEU A 543 -13.01 -7.75 -18.85
C LEU A 543 -13.92 -6.58 -18.45
N PHE A 544 -14.32 -5.74 -19.41
CA PHE A 544 -15.25 -4.64 -19.19
C PHE A 544 -16.64 -5.15 -18.76
N ILE A 545 -17.22 -6.10 -19.48
CA ILE A 545 -18.53 -6.68 -19.14
C ILE A 545 -18.49 -7.26 -17.73
N LEU A 546 -17.49 -8.09 -17.42
CA LEU A 546 -17.34 -8.71 -16.10
C LEU A 546 -17.26 -7.65 -14.99
N THR A 547 -16.46 -6.60 -15.21
CA THR A 547 -16.30 -5.50 -14.25
C THR A 547 -17.61 -4.77 -13.98
N VAL A 548 -18.34 -4.38 -15.04
CA VAL A 548 -19.59 -3.61 -14.91
C VAL A 548 -20.71 -4.46 -14.30
N THR A 549 -20.78 -5.76 -14.61
CA THR A 549 -21.81 -6.65 -14.05
C THR A 549 -21.60 -6.99 -12.57
N SER A 550 -20.40 -6.79 -12.04
CA SER A 550 -20.04 -7.11 -10.64
C SER A 550 -19.97 -5.88 -9.73
N MET A 551 -20.38 -4.70 -10.20
CA MET A 551 -20.38 -3.46 -9.42
C MET A 551 -21.56 -3.47 -8.43
N VAL A 552 -21.30 -3.89 -7.18
CA VAL A 552 -22.36 -4.03 -6.15
C VAL A 552 -22.25 -2.97 -5.05
N SER A 553 -21.05 -2.45 -4.73
CA SER A 553 -20.85 -1.31 -3.82
C SER A 553 -19.39 -0.83 -3.79
N ASP A 554 -19.16 0.44 -3.41
CA ASP A 554 -17.83 1.00 -3.19
C ASP A 554 -17.16 0.37 -1.96
N LYS A 555 -16.32 -0.65 -2.16
CA LYS A 555 -15.49 -1.24 -1.10
C LYS A 555 -14.11 -0.59 -1.09
N GLU A 556 -13.66 -0.16 0.10
CA GLU A 556 -12.29 0.33 0.29
C GLU A 556 -11.25 -0.76 -0.06
N PHE A 557 -10.08 -0.33 -0.52
CA PHE A 557 -8.94 -1.24 -0.72
C PHE A 557 -8.49 -1.80 0.63
N ILE A 558 -8.15 -3.09 0.67
CA ILE A 558 -7.73 -3.79 1.88
C ILE A 558 -6.49 -3.16 2.51
N TYR A 559 -5.64 -2.51 1.70
CA TYR A 559 -4.48 -1.77 2.20
C TYR A 559 -4.86 -0.73 3.26
N PHE A 560 -6.02 -0.07 3.14
CA PHE A 560 -6.43 0.99 4.08
C PHE A 560 -6.88 0.47 5.44
N ARG A 561 -6.94 -0.86 5.62
CA ARG A 561 -7.23 -1.48 6.91
C ARG A 561 -5.99 -1.71 7.77
N PHE A 562 -4.78 -1.48 7.24
CA PHE A 562 -3.51 -1.86 7.87
C PHE A 562 -2.59 -0.69 8.21
#